data_AF-A0A242MZ68-F1
#
_entry.id   AF-A0A242MZ68-F1
#
_cell.length_a   1.000
_cell.length_b   1.000
_cell.length_c   1.000
_cell.angle_alpha   90.00
_cell.angle_beta   90.00
_cell.angle_gamma   90.00
#
_symmetry.space_group_name_H-M   'P 1'
#
loop_
_entity.id
_entity.type
_entity.pdbx_description
1 polymer ?
#
loop_
_entity_poly.entity_id
_entity_poly.type
_entity_poly.pdbx_seq_one_letter_code
_entity_poly.pdbx_strand_id
1 'polypeptide(L)' 'MTKLVLPAADPLWQHPKVIVTPHMAAISTLDTIGSQIAQNVRRIVRGEPLLNQVDIARH' A
#
# COMPACT_ATOMS: atom_id res chain seq x y z
N MET A 1 -2.49 17.12 5.96
CA MET A 1 -2.90 16.17 4.88
C MET A 1 -2.03 16.46 3.67
N THR A 2 -1.09 15.58 3.34
CA THR A 2 -0.18 15.75 2.20
C THR A 2 -0.92 15.43 0.91
N LYS A 3 -0.77 16.28 -0.11
CA LYS A 3 -1.44 16.13 -1.40
C LYS A 3 -0.83 14.92 -2.14
N LEU A 4 -1.65 13.91 -2.44
CA LEU A 4 -1.26 12.70 -3.18
C LEU A 4 -0.83 12.97 -4.64
N VAL A 5 -1.05 14.19 -5.13
CA VAL A 5 -0.75 14.61 -6.50
C VAL A 5 0.29 15.71 -6.47
N LEU A 6 1.37 15.51 -7.24
CA LEU A 6 2.40 16.52 -7.47
C LEU A 6 1.76 17.77 -8.11
N PRO A 7 2.11 18.99 -7.68
CA PRO A 7 1.59 20.21 -8.30
C PRO A 7 1.82 20.21 -9.82
N ALA A 8 0.87 20.73 -10.60
CA ALA A 8 0.98 20.74 -12.06
C ALA A 8 2.20 21.54 -12.57
N ALA A 9 2.62 22.56 -11.80
CA ALA A 9 3.78 23.39 -12.12
C ALA A 9 5.12 22.81 -11.60
N ASP A 10 5.13 21.57 -11.07
CA ASP A 10 6.35 21.00 -10.50
C ASP A 10 7.40 20.67 -11.59
N PRO A 11 8.68 21.07 -11.41
CA PRO A 11 9.74 20.83 -12.39
C PRO A 11 9.99 19.36 -12.72
N LEU A 12 9.64 18.43 -11.81
CA LEU A 12 9.83 17.00 -12.05
C LEU A 12 9.00 16.49 -13.24
N TRP A 13 7.91 17.18 -13.62
CA TRP A 13 7.13 16.84 -14.82
C TRP A 13 7.92 17.02 -16.13
N GLN A 14 8.90 17.93 -16.17
CA GLN A 14 9.65 18.27 -17.39
C GLN A 14 11.10 17.76 -17.36
N HIS A 15 11.53 17.14 -16.26
CA HIS A 15 12.93 16.75 -16.11
C HIS A 15 13.29 15.57 -17.04
N PRO A 16 14.31 15.72 -17.93
CA PRO A 16 14.52 14.79 -19.05
C PRO A 16 14.98 13.38 -18.65
N LYS A 17 15.36 13.16 -17.38
CA LYS A 17 15.80 11.87 -16.84
C LYS A 17 14.87 11.30 -15.76
N VAL A 18 13.67 11.84 -15.64
CA VAL A 18 12.70 11.45 -14.60
C VAL A 18 11.41 10.96 -15.25
N ILE A 19 10.86 9.88 -14.70
CA ILE A 19 9.52 9.38 -15.02
C ILE A 19 8.68 9.48 -13.75
N VAL A 20 7.55 10.19 -13.83
CA VAL A 20 6.62 10.35 -12.71
C VAL A 20 5.44 9.39 -12.90
N THR A 21 5.22 8.52 -11.92
CA THR A 21 4.02 7.67 -11.84
C THR A 21 3.12 8.15 -10.70
N PRO A 22 1.81 8.36 -10.91
CA PRO A 22 0.93 8.94 -9.90
C PRO A 22 0.52 7.89 -8.84
N HIS A 23 1.48 7.53 -7.98
CA HIS A 23 1.30 6.62 -6.85
C HIS A 23 0.57 5.30 -7.20
N MET A 24 0.98 4.70 -8.32
CA MET A 24 0.39 3.48 -8.88
C MET A 24 1.43 2.38 -9.12
N ALA A 25 2.56 2.45 -8.42
CA ALA A 25 3.65 1.48 -8.59
C ALA A 25 3.22 0.06 -8.20
N ALA A 26 2.28 -0.07 -7.27
CA ALA A 26 1.67 -1.32 -6.89
C ALA A 26 0.19 -1.09 -6.54
N ILE A 27 -0.69 -1.86 -7.17
CA ILE A 27 -2.13 -1.87 -6.89
C ILE A 27 -2.52 -3.31 -6.58
N SER A 28 -3.10 -3.53 -5.41
CA SER A 28 -3.64 -4.84 -5.01
C SER A 28 -5.09 -4.96 -5.47
N THR A 29 -5.45 -6.13 -6.02
CA THR A 29 -6.83 -6.41 -6.41
C THR A 29 -7.72 -6.64 -5.17
N LEU A 30 -9.02 -6.40 -5.30
CA LEU A 30 -9.98 -6.69 -4.23
C LEU A 30 -9.93 -8.16 -3.80
N ASP A 31 -9.76 -9.09 -4.74
CA ASP A 31 -9.62 -10.52 -4.45
C ASP A 31 -8.37 -10.81 -3.62
N THR A 32 -7.25 -10.15 -3.93
CA THR A 32 -6.00 -10.30 -3.18
C THR A 32 -6.16 -9.80 -1.74
N ILE A 33 -6.75 -8.61 -1.58
CA ILE A 33 -6.98 -7.98 -0.27
C ILE A 33 -7.97 -8.84 0.54
N GLY A 34 -9.10 -9.20 -0.06
CA GLY A 34 -10.13 -10.02 0.57
C GLY A 34 -9.60 -11.39 1.01
N SER A 35 -8.77 -12.02 0.19
CA SER A 35 -8.14 -13.30 0.52
C SER A 35 -7.22 -13.20 1.74
N GLN A 36 -6.40 -12.14 1.83
CA GLN A 36 -5.52 -11.92 2.98
C GLN A 36 -6.31 -11.68 4.27
N ILE A 37 -7.37 -10.87 4.22
CA ILE A 37 -8.24 -10.61 5.36
C ILE A 37 -8.92 -11.90 5.82
N ALA A 38 -9.55 -12.62 4.89
CA ALA A 38 -10.27 -13.86 5.20
C ALA A 38 -9.33 -14.94 5.79
N GLN A 39 -8.09 -15.00 5.33
CA GLN A 39 -7.08 -15.90 5.88
C GLN A 39 -6.75 -15.57 7.34
N ASN A 40 -6.53 -14.29 7.65
CA ASN A 40 -6.26 -13.87 9.03
C ASN A 40 -7.48 -14.05 9.95
N VAL A 41 -8.71 -13.83 9.45
CA VAL A 41 -9.94 -14.15 10.21
C VAL A 41 -9.99 -15.63 10.58
N ARG A 42 -9.72 -16.54 9.63
CA ARG A 42 -9.69 -17.98 9.91
C ARG A 42 -8.64 -18.34 10.96
N ARG A 43 -7.47 -17.69 10.93
CA ARG A 43 -6.40 -17.87 11.93
C ARG A 43 -6.83 -17.45 13.33
N ILE A 44 -7.50 -16.29 13.45
CA ILE A 44 -8.06 -15.82 14.74
C ILE A 44 -9.01 -16.85 15.32
N VAL A 45 -9.97 -17.34 14.53
CA VAL A 45 -10.97 -18.32 14.98
C VAL A 45 -10.32 -19.61 15.49
N ARG A 46 -9.14 -19.98 14.96
CA ARG A 46 -8.38 -21.16 15.36
C ARG A 46 -7.35 -20.90 16.46
N GLY A 47 -7.21 -19.67 16.95
CA GLY A 47 -6.16 -19.29 17.90
C GLY A 47 -4.75 -19.34 17.30
N GLU A 48 -4.62 -19.27 15.97
CA GLU A 48 -3.33 -19.26 15.27
C GLU A 48 -2.77 -17.83 15.18
N PRO A 49 -1.43 -17.67 15.14
CA PRO A 49 -0.81 -16.36 14.90
C PRO A 49 -1.26 -15.74 13.58
N LEU A 50 -1.55 -14.43 13.60
CA LEU A 50 -1.82 -13.65 12.40
C LEU A 50 -0.57 -13.56 11.51
N LEU A 51 -0.80 -13.50 10.20
CA LEU A 51 0.21 -13.19 9.20
C LEU A 51 0.41 -11.67 9.11
N ASN A 52 1.65 -11.26 8.83
CA ASN A 52 2.03 -9.88 8.54
C ASN A 52 1.63 -8.88 9.65
N GLN A 53 1.78 -9.27 10.92
CA GLN A 53 1.52 -8.37 12.05
C GLN A 53 2.46 -7.18 12.03
N VAL A 54 1.90 -5.99 12.19
CA VAL A 54 2.67 -4.77 12.34
C VAL A 54 3.12 -4.65 13.79
N ASP A 55 4.42 -4.47 14.00
CA ASP A 55 4.98 -4.11 15.31
C ASP A 55 4.89 -2.59 15.48
N ILE A 56 3.93 -2.14 16.31
CA ILE A 56 3.67 -0.72 16.54
C ILE A 56 4.82 -0.04 17.29
N ALA A 57 5.61 -0.79 18.08
CA ALA A 57 6.75 -0.23 18.79
C ALA A 57 7.95 0.05 17.86
N ARG A 58 7.88 -0.44 16.61
CA ARG A 58 8.92 -0.29 15.58
C ARG A 58 8.42 0.44 14.32
N HIS A 59 7.29 1.14 14.43
CA HIS A 59 6.66 1.88 13.34
C HIS A 59 7.07 3.36 13.31
#